data_AF-A0A7W1X8L4-F1
#
_entry.id   AF-A0A7W1X8L4-F1
#
_cell.length_a   1.000
_cell.length_b   1.000
_cell.length_c   1.000
_cell.angle_alpha   90.00
_cell.angle_beta   90.00
_cell.angle_gamma   90.00
#
_symmetry.space_group_name_H-M   'P 1'
#
loop_
_entity.id
_entity.type
_entity.pdbx_description
1 polymer ?
#
loop_
_entity_poly.entity_id
_entity_poly.type
_entity_poly.pdbx_seq_one_letter_code
_entity_poly.pdbx_strand_id
1 'polypeptide(L)'
;MNENNGVVISIKEMYDTLQEVSRSLQRIESRLDKLEGRVEVAYQADERSRLALNKAEDALELSQKVENQIAWLWRTAIGALIVGAIEALFYISHF
;
A
#
# COMPACT_ATOMS: atom_id res chain seq x y z
N MET A 1 46.83 -25.16 38.68
CA MET A 1 47.02 -25.20 37.21
C MET A 1 45.90 -26.07 36.67
N ASN A 2 44.94 -25.47 35.96
CA ASN A 2 43.80 -26.21 35.40
C ASN A 2 44.27 -26.89 34.11
N GLU A 3 44.36 -28.21 34.14
CA GLU A 3 44.70 -29.02 32.97
C GLU A 3 43.52 -29.06 32.00
N ASN A 4 43.84 -28.87 30.73
CA ASN A 4 42.92 -28.89 29.60
C ASN A 4 42.14 -30.22 29.54
N ASN A 5 40.84 -30.17 29.84
CA ASN A 5 39.89 -31.23 29.51
C ASN A 5 39.68 -31.26 27.99
N GLY A 6 40.57 -31.95 27.27
CA GLY A 6 40.41 -32.26 25.85
C GLY A 6 39.31 -33.31 25.65
N VAL A 7 38.22 -32.94 24.98
CA VAL A 7 37.19 -33.89 24.57
C VAL A 7 37.73 -34.71 23.40
N VAL A 8 38.02 -36.00 23.63
CA VAL A 8 38.41 -36.93 22.57
C VAL A 8 37.14 -37.41 21.87
N ILE A 9 36.78 -36.76 20.77
CA ILE A 9 35.64 -37.15 19.94
C ILE A 9 36.06 -38.31 19.02
N SER A 10 35.31 -39.41 19.02
CA SER A 10 35.51 -40.51 18.08
C SER A 10 35.26 -40.04 16.64
N ILE A 11 35.98 -40.58 15.66
CA ILE A 11 35.78 -40.26 14.23
C ILE A 11 34.30 -40.44 13.82
N LYS A 12 33.62 -41.41 14.43
CA LYS A 12 32.18 -41.64 14.22
C LYS A 12 31.31 -40.48 14.73
N GLU A 13 31.59 -39.99 15.93
CA GLU A 13 30.86 -38.86 16.53
C GLU A 13 31.10 -37.56 15.76
N MET A 14 32.32 -37.35 15.24
CA MET A 14 32.59 -36.25 14.31
C MET A 14 31.75 -36.37 13.04
N TYR A 15 31.66 -37.58 12.46
CA TYR A 15 30.88 -37.81 11.24
C TYR A 15 29.38 -37.57 11.45
N ASP A 16 28.83 -38.06 12.56
CA ASP A 16 27.43 -37.84 12.93
C ASP A 16 27.13 -36.34 13.13
N THR A 17 28.05 -35.63 13.82
CA THR A 17 27.94 -34.18 14.03
C THR A 17 28.02 -33.41 12.71
N LEU A 18 28.95 -33.76 11.81
CA LEU A 18 29.07 -33.15 10.48
C LEU A 18 27.82 -33.40 9.63
N GLN A 19 27.23 -34.59 9.72
CA GLN A 19 25.99 -34.92 9.02
C GLN A 19 24.81 -34.09 9.55
N GLU A 20 24.73 -33.87 10.86
CA GLU A 20 23.71 -33.01 11.46
C GLU A 20 23.88 -31.54 11.07
N VAL A 21 25.12 -31.04 11.06
CA VAL A 21 25.44 -29.68 10.58
C VAL A 21 25.04 -29.53 9.11
N SER A 22 25.38 -30.51 8.26
CA SER A 22 24.99 -30.50 6.83
C SER A 22 23.47 -30.42 6.65
N ARG A 23 22.70 -31.21 7.40
CA ARG A 23 21.23 -31.14 7.40
C ARG A 23 20.71 -29.79 7.90
N SER A 24 21.35 -29.20 8.91
CA SER A 24 20.98 -27.87 9.40
C SER A 24 21.25 -26.78 8.37
N LEU A 25 22.38 -26.84 7.65
CA LEU A 25 22.70 -25.90 6.58
C LEU A 25 21.67 -25.96 5.45
N GLN A 26 21.30 -27.17 4.99
CA GLN A 26 20.25 -27.33 3.98
C GLN A 26 18.90 -26.74 4.43
N ARG A 27 18.55 -26.89 5.71
CA ARG A 27 17.34 -26.27 6.27
C ARG A 27 17.42 -24.75 6.33
N ILE A 28 18.60 -24.20 6.62
CA ILE A 28 18.81 -22.75 6.65
C ILE A 28 18.70 -22.18 5.23
N GLU A 29 19.34 -22.80 4.26
CA GLU A 29 19.26 -22.44 2.84
C GLU A 29 17.81 -22.41 2.36
N SER A 30 17.06 -23.49 2.59
CA SER A 30 15.62 -23.54 2.24
C SER A 30 14.78 -22.47 2.95
N ARG A 31 15.15 -22.06 4.17
CA ARG A 31 14.46 -20.98 4.90
C ARG A 31 14.84 -19.61 4.34
N LEU A 32 16.09 -19.42 3.91
CA LEU A 32 16.56 -18.19 3.27
C LEU A 32 15.88 -18.00 1.93
N ASP A 33 15.77 -19.03 1.08
CA ASP A 33 15.05 -18.95 -0.20
C ASP A 33 13.60 -18.51 -0.01
N LYS A 34 12.92 -19.07 1.01
CA LYS A 34 11.55 -18.68 1.36
C LYS A 34 11.47 -17.26 1.90
N LEU A 35 12.50 -16.80 2.61
CA LEU A 35 12.55 -15.46 3.16
C LEU A 35 12.78 -14.43 2.05
N GLU A 36 13.68 -14.72 1.11
CA GLU A 36 13.92 -13.91 -0.09
C GLU A 36 12.62 -13.73 -0.89
N GLY A 37 11.91 -14.82 -1.18
CA GLY A 37 10.62 -14.73 -1.88
C GLY A 37 9.56 -13.92 -1.12
N ARG A 38 9.53 -14.02 0.22
CA ARG A 38 8.60 -13.22 1.05
C ARG A 38 8.97 -11.74 1.06
N VAL A 39 10.27 -11.43 1.09
CA VAL A 39 10.77 -10.06 1.05
C VAL A 39 10.43 -9.41 -0.28
N GLU A 40 10.61 -10.12 -1.39
CA GLU A 40 10.21 -9.63 -2.72
C GLU A 40 8.71 -9.34 -2.80
N VAL A 41 7.86 -10.25 -2.29
CA VAL A 41 6.42 -10.02 -2.23
C VAL A 41 6.07 -8.82 -1.35
N ALA A 42 6.77 -8.62 -0.23
CA ALA A 42 6.56 -7.47 0.65
C ALA A 42 6.91 -6.16 -0.06
N TYR A 43 8.04 -6.11 -0.79
CA TYR A 43 8.40 -4.93 -1.60
C TYR A 43 7.37 -4.63 -2.68
N GLN A 44 6.89 -5.65 -3.39
CA GLN A 44 5.84 -5.46 -4.40
C GLN A 44 4.53 -4.97 -3.78
N ALA A 45 4.17 -5.46 -2.58
CA ALA A 45 2.99 -5.03 -1.85
C ALA A 45 3.10 -3.57 -1.36
N ASP A 46 4.28 -3.16 -0.89
CA ASP A 46 4.55 -1.79 -0.46
C ASP A 46 4.43 -0.80 -1.64
N GLU A 47 5.04 -1.13 -2.77
CA GLU A 47 4.96 -0.30 -3.98
C GLU A 47 3.52 -0.17 -4.49
N ARG A 48 2.77 -1.28 -4.53
CA ARG A 48 1.34 -1.25 -4.89
C ARG A 48 0.51 -0.43 -3.92
N SER A 49 0.80 -0.52 -2.62
CA SER A 49 0.11 0.25 -1.59
C SER A 49 0.36 1.75 -1.76
N ARG A 50 1.61 2.15 -2.03
CA ARG A 50 1.94 3.55 -2.35
C ARG A 50 1.22 4.06 -3.58
N LEU A 51 1.20 3.28 -4.67
CA LEU A 51 0.49 3.67 -5.88
C LEU A 51 -1.02 3.78 -5.67
N ALA A 52 -1.61 2.89 -4.85
CA ALA A 52 -3.02 2.95 -4.50
C ALA A 52 -3.35 4.19 -3.65
N LEU A 53 -2.48 4.54 -2.69
CA LEU A 53 -2.64 5.72 -1.86
C LEU A 53 -2.59 7.00 -2.71
N ASN A 54 -1.60 7.13 -3.58
CA ASN A 54 -1.49 8.29 -4.48
C ASN A 54 -2.74 8.44 -5.36
N LYS A 55 -3.23 7.33 -5.94
CA LYS A 55 -4.47 7.36 -6.75
C LYS A 55 -5.70 7.74 -5.95
N ALA A 56 -5.77 7.32 -4.68
CA ALA A 56 -6.87 7.68 -3.80
C ALA A 56 -6.83 9.17 -3.44
N GLU A 57 -5.65 9.72 -3.18
CA GLU A 57 -5.44 11.15 -2.93
C GLU A 57 -5.82 11.99 -4.17
N ASP A 58 -5.35 11.60 -5.36
CA ASP A 58 -5.71 12.26 -6.63
C ASP A 58 -7.22 12.25 -6.87
N ALA A 59 -7.87 11.11 -6.61
CA ALA A 59 -9.32 10.96 -6.77
C ALA A 59 -10.10 11.82 -5.76
N LEU A 60 -9.59 11.94 -4.53
CA LEU A 60 -10.20 12.75 -3.49
C LEU A 60 -10.08 14.25 -3.82
N GLU A 61 -8.91 14.69 -4.29
CA GLU A 61 -8.70 16.07 -4.75
C GLU A 61 -9.61 16.41 -5.95
N LEU A 62 -9.71 15.50 -6.93
CA LEU A 62 -10.61 15.66 -8.07
C LEU A 62 -12.07 15.74 -7.62
N SER A 63 -12.50 14.89 -6.68
CA SER A 63 -13.86 14.88 -6.16
C SER A 63 -14.21 16.21 -5.49
N GLN A 64 -13.31 16.75 -4.67
CA GLN A 64 -13.50 18.07 -4.05
C GLN A 64 -13.61 19.20 -5.09
N LYS A 65 -12.80 19.15 -6.15
CA LYS A 65 -12.88 20.12 -7.25
C LYS A 65 -14.23 20.03 -7.98
N VAL A 66 -14.69 18.81 -8.27
CA VAL A 66 -15.97 18.57 -8.93
C VAL A 66 -17.15 19.02 -8.06
N GLU A 67 -17.15 18.72 -6.76
CA GLU A 67 -18.19 19.18 -5.84
C GLU A 67 -18.31 20.70 -5.79
N ASN A 68 -17.17 21.40 -5.72
CA ASN A 68 -17.15 22.86 -5.75
C ASN A 68 -17.69 23.43 -7.07
N GLN A 69 -17.35 22.81 -8.20
CA GLN A 69 -17.88 23.20 -9.50
C GLN A 69 -19.40 22.96 -9.60
N ILE A 70 -19.89 21.82 -9.12
CA ILE A 70 -21.32 21.51 -9.08
C ILE A 70 -22.07 22.54 -8.22
N ALA A 71 -21.54 22.87 -7.04
CA ALA A 71 -22.14 23.88 -6.17
C ALA A 71 -22.17 25.27 -6.83
N TRP A 72 -21.10 25.64 -7.54
CA TRP A 72 -21.05 26.90 -8.29
C TRP A 72 -22.04 26.93 -9.46
N LEU A 73 -22.17 25.82 -10.20
CA LEU A 73 -23.14 25.68 -11.28
C LEU A 73 -24.57 25.84 -10.77
N TRP A 74 -24.93 25.22 -9.64
CA TRP A 74 -26.26 25.37 -9.05
C TRP A 74 -26.57 26.81 -8.62
N ARG A 75 -25.59 27.52 -8.04
CA ARG A 75 -25.74 28.95 -7.71
C ARG A 75 -26.02 29.79 -8.96
N THR A 76 -25.31 29.51 -10.05
CA THR A 76 -25.49 30.22 -11.33
C THR A 76 -26.84 29.90 -11.97
N ALA A 77 -27.24 28.62 -11.98
CA ALA A 77 -28.53 28.18 -12.52
C ALA A 77 -29.70 28.84 -11.78
N ILE A 78 -29.67 28.86 -10.44
CA ILE A 78 -30.71 29.51 -9.63
C ILE A 78 -30.74 31.02 -9.89
N GLY A 79 -29.57 31.68 -9.96
CA GLY A 79 -29.48 33.11 -10.28
C GLY A 79 -30.12 33.44 -11.63
N ALA A 80 -29.78 32.68 -12.68
CA ALA A 80 -30.35 32.85 -14.01
C ALA A 80 -31.87 32.62 -14.03
N LEU A 81 -32.37 31.61 -13.30
CA LEU A 81 -33.80 31.35 -13.19
C LEU A 81 -34.55 32.49 -12.50
N ILE A 82 -34.00 33.07 -11.42
CA ILE A 82 -34.62 34.21 -10.73
C ILE A 82 -34.69 35.43 -11.65
N VAL A 83 -33.60 35.76 -12.34
CA VAL A 83 -33.55 36.89 -13.27
C VAL A 83 -34.58 36.71 -14.38
N GLY A 84 -34.63 35.54 -15.01
CA GLY A 84 -35.61 35.25 -16.06
C GLY A 84 -37.06 35.30 -15.55
N ALA A 85 -37.33 34.84 -14.33
CA ALA A 85 -38.66 34.92 -13.73
C ALA A 85 -39.09 36.38 -13.47
N ILE A 86 -38.17 37.24 -13.00
CA ILE A 86 -38.45 38.67 -12.79
C ILE A 86 -38.76 39.35 -14.13
N GLU A 87 -37.96 39.11 -15.17
CA GLU A 87 -38.19 39.66 -16.51
C GLU A 87 -39.55 39.23 -17.09
N ALA A 88 -39.92 37.96 -16.92
CA ALA A 88 -41.22 37.45 -17.36
C ALA A 88 -42.41 38.12 -16.62
N LEU A 89 -42.27 38.36 -15.31
CA LEU A 89 -43.29 39.06 -14.52
C LEU A 89 -43.47 40.51 -14.96
N PHE A 90 -42.38 41.23 -15.24
CA PHE A 90 -42.45 42.59 -15.78
C PHE A 90 -43.16 42.64 -17.13
N TYR A 91 -42.85 41.71 -18.03
CA TYR A 91 -43.49 41.64 -19.35
C TYR A 91 -45.00 41.41 -19.27
N ILE A 92 -45.46 40.52 -18.37
CA ILE A 92 -46.89 40.24 -18.17
C ILE A 92 -47.60 41.42 -17.50
N SER A 93 -46.93 42.18 -16.62
CA SER A 93 -47.53 43.32 -15.92
C SER A 93 -47.69 44.59 -16.78
N HIS A 94 -47.00 44.67 -17.92
CA HIS A 94 -46.99 45.83 -18.81
C HIS A 94 -47.84 45.64 -20.08
N PHE A 95 -48.56 44.52 -20.17
CA PHE A 95 -49.57 44.21 -21.19
C PHE A 95 -50.97 44.34 -20.57
#